data_AF-A0AA86TAQ3-F1
#
_entry.id   AF-A0AA86TAQ3-F1
#
_cell.length_a   1.000
_cell.length_b   1.000
_cell.length_c   1.000
_cell.angle_alpha   90.00
_cell.angle_beta   90.00
_cell.angle_gamma   90.00
#
_symmetry.space_group_name_H-M   'P 1'
#
loop_
_entity.id
_entity.type
_entity.pdbx_description
1 polymer ?
#
loop_
_entity_poly.entity_id
_entity_poly.type
_entity_poly.pdbx_seq_one_letter_code
_entity_poly.pdbx_strand_id
1 'polypeptide(L)'
;MMPPSGAKRGDAVLEIKLGSNIVRDSNGVLKFQGKEQLVLECRSGQLWLTMDFYDERGAHIAHVRRNQWAFNEGHRFILQTNSPALAPFSSGPWVTVTDQETGEVFLEAVMTPEGRIEMIRGRFFTHKGERVEVTPHVCRVGSAVSHFGEVFECRGGPAAIG
;
A
#
# COMPACT_ATOMS: atom_id res chain seq x y z
N MET A 1 5.61 -20.86 -40.19
CA MET A 1 5.00 -19.55 -39.89
C MET A 1 5.16 -19.32 -38.39
N MET A 2 6.21 -18.59 -38.01
CA MET A 2 6.50 -18.22 -36.61
C MET A 2 5.72 -16.93 -36.28
N PRO A 3 5.15 -16.76 -35.09
CA PRO A 3 4.57 -15.47 -34.70
C PRO A 3 5.69 -14.43 -34.47
N PRO A 4 5.45 -13.15 -34.78
CA PRO A 4 6.46 -12.11 -34.57
C PRO A 4 6.63 -11.82 -33.07
N SER A 5 7.88 -11.95 -32.64
CA SER A 5 8.45 -11.33 -31.44
C SER A 5 8.36 -9.81 -31.59
N GLY A 6 7.71 -9.13 -30.63
CA GLY A 6 7.62 -7.67 -30.69
C GLY A 6 6.62 -6.98 -29.78
N ALA A 7 6.10 -7.61 -28.72
CA ALA A 7 5.53 -6.84 -27.63
C ALA A 7 6.69 -6.36 -26.75
N LYS A 8 7.15 -5.11 -26.95
CA LYS A 8 7.81 -4.40 -25.86
C LYS A 8 6.84 -4.48 -24.68
N ARG A 9 7.23 -5.17 -23.61
CA ARG A 9 6.55 -5.10 -22.32
C ARG A 9 6.70 -3.64 -21.91
N GLY A 10 5.78 -2.78 -22.34
CA GLY A 10 5.71 -1.41 -21.86
C GLY A 10 5.72 -1.51 -20.35
N ASP A 11 6.59 -0.76 -19.69
CA ASP A 11 6.63 -0.71 -18.23
C ASP A 11 5.19 -0.61 -17.76
N ALA A 12 4.73 -1.68 -17.09
CA ALA A 12 3.34 -1.76 -16.69
C ALA A 12 3.12 -0.61 -15.71
N VAL A 13 2.36 0.38 -16.16
CA VAL A 13 2.02 1.57 -15.42
C VAL A 13 1.30 1.11 -14.15
N LEU A 14 1.91 1.33 -12.98
CA LEU A 14 1.38 0.83 -11.72
C LEU A 14 0.13 1.63 -11.34
N GLU A 15 -0.96 0.89 -11.10
CA GLU A 15 -2.21 1.42 -10.59
C GLU A 15 -2.46 0.89 -9.17
N ILE A 16 -2.74 1.80 -8.24
CA ILE A 16 -3.10 1.48 -6.86
C ILE A 16 -4.53 1.93 -6.62
N LYS A 17 -5.39 1.01 -6.21
CA LYS A 17 -6.72 1.34 -5.72
C LYS A 17 -6.65 1.59 -4.21
N LEU A 18 -7.08 2.78 -3.79
CA LEU A 18 -7.08 3.23 -2.41
C LEU A 18 -8.54 3.47 -1.97
N GLY A 19 -9.16 2.42 -1.45
CA GLY A 19 -10.61 2.39 -1.25
C GLY A 19 -11.38 2.44 -2.57
N SER A 20 -12.20 3.48 -2.76
CA SER A 20 -12.88 3.72 -4.05
C SER A 20 -12.06 4.57 -5.03
N ASN A 21 -10.90 5.09 -4.60
CA ASN A 21 -10.06 5.97 -5.40
C ASN A 21 -9.04 5.18 -6.23
N ILE A 22 -8.62 5.74 -7.35
CA ILE A 22 -7.64 5.15 -8.25
C ILE A 22 -6.42 6.07 -8.32
N VAL A 23 -5.27 5.55 -7.94
CA VAL A 23 -3.97 6.17 -8.18
C VAL A 23 -3.39 5.53 -9.43
N ARG A 24 -3.34 6.29 -10.53
CA ARG A 24 -2.85 5.83 -11.84
C ARG A 24 -1.46 6.37 -12.11
N ASP A 25 -0.66 5.57 -12.80
CA ASP A 25 0.70 5.92 -13.22
C ASP A 25 1.56 6.39 -12.06
N SER A 26 1.53 5.62 -10.97
CA SER A 26 2.34 5.90 -9.79
C SER A 26 3.64 5.11 -9.81
N ASN A 27 4.67 5.62 -9.14
CA ASN A 27 5.86 4.84 -8.76
C ASN A 27 5.64 3.97 -7.51
N GLY A 28 4.42 3.93 -6.98
CA GLY A 28 4.05 3.15 -5.80
C GLY A 28 4.12 3.92 -4.48
N VAL A 29 4.66 5.15 -4.49
CA VAL A 29 4.81 5.99 -3.31
C VAL A 29 3.51 6.74 -3.03
N LEU A 30 2.97 6.57 -1.84
CA LEU A 30 1.88 7.37 -1.28
C LEU A 30 2.43 8.35 -0.25
N LYS A 31 2.18 9.62 -0.48
CA LYS A 31 2.47 10.72 0.42
C LYS A 31 1.21 11.07 1.20
N PHE A 32 1.30 11.09 2.52
CA PHE A 32 0.23 11.58 3.38
C PHE A 32 0.65 12.90 4.00
N GLN A 33 -0.13 13.96 3.76
CA GLN A 33 0.20 15.33 4.20
C GLN A 33 1.60 15.78 3.76
N GLY A 34 1.93 15.51 2.49
CA GLY A 34 3.21 15.90 1.87
C GLY A 34 4.44 15.04 2.21
N LYS A 35 4.35 14.09 3.16
CA LYS A 35 5.47 13.19 3.51
C LYS A 35 5.29 11.81 2.89
N GLU A 36 6.34 11.27 2.27
CA GLU A 36 6.39 9.87 1.85
C GLU A 36 6.31 8.98 3.08
N GLN A 37 5.27 8.16 3.15
CA GLN A 37 5.04 7.32 4.31
C GLN A 37 4.84 5.86 3.93
N LEU A 38 4.36 5.59 2.71
CA LEU A 38 4.03 4.24 2.28
C LEU A 38 4.46 4.05 0.83
N VAL A 39 5.09 2.91 0.55
CA VAL A 39 5.44 2.47 -0.80
C VAL A 39 4.95 1.05 -0.99
N LEU A 40 4.17 0.84 -2.06
CA LEU A 40 3.72 -0.46 -2.52
C LEU A 40 4.40 -0.77 -3.85
N GLU A 41 5.16 -1.86 -3.91
CA GLU A 41 5.86 -2.29 -5.13
C GLU A 41 5.49 -3.73 -5.48
N CYS A 42 5.35 -4.01 -6.78
CA CYS A 42 5.34 -5.38 -7.28
C CYS A 42 6.69 -5.74 -7.89
N ARG A 43 7.35 -6.78 -7.37
CA ARG A 43 8.58 -7.30 -7.99
C ARG A 43 8.57 -8.81 -7.97
N SER A 44 8.82 -9.42 -9.12
CA SER A 44 8.93 -10.87 -9.29
C SER A 44 7.71 -11.65 -8.77
N GLY A 45 6.50 -11.09 -8.92
CA GLY A 45 5.27 -11.71 -8.44
C GLY A 45 5.11 -11.66 -6.92
N GLN A 46 5.79 -10.76 -6.23
CA GLN A 46 5.59 -10.50 -4.80
C GLN A 46 5.23 -9.03 -4.58
N LEU A 47 4.33 -8.80 -3.62
CA LEU A 47 3.96 -7.48 -3.15
C LEU A 47 4.90 -7.07 -2.01
N TRP A 48 5.54 -5.93 -2.15
CA TRP A 48 6.49 -5.37 -1.20
C TRP A 48 5.93 -4.10 -0.57
N LEU A 49 5.97 -4.06 0.76
CA LEU A 49 5.62 -2.91 1.57
C LEU A 49 6.89 -2.26 2.13
N THR A 50 7.00 -0.95 1.94
CA THR A 50 7.87 -0.08 2.76
C THR A 50 6.98 0.96 3.41
N MET A 51 7.06 1.12 4.73
CA MET A 51 6.16 2.02 5.46
C MET A 51 6.78 2.51 6.76
N ASP A 52 6.56 3.79 7.06
CA ASP A 52 6.76 4.39 8.38
C ASP A 52 5.47 4.32 9.20
N PHE A 53 5.58 3.89 10.45
CA PHE A 53 4.48 3.72 11.37
C PHE A 53 4.56 4.79 12.45
N TYR A 54 3.49 5.57 12.59
CA TYR A 54 3.40 6.59 13.62
C TYR A 54 2.29 6.28 14.62
N ASP A 55 2.39 6.85 15.82
CA ASP A 55 1.30 6.89 16.79
C ASP A 55 0.46 8.18 16.65
N GLU A 56 -0.55 8.34 17.50
CA GLU A 56 -1.42 9.53 17.57
C GLU A 56 -0.68 10.83 17.93
N ARG A 57 0.55 10.74 18.46
CA ARG A 57 1.41 11.87 18.79
C ARG A 57 2.38 12.21 17.64
N GLY A 58 2.38 11.42 16.56
CA GLY A 58 3.33 11.55 15.46
C GLY A 58 4.71 10.96 15.77
N ALA A 59 4.86 10.17 16.83
CA ALA A 59 6.11 9.48 17.13
C ALA A 59 6.29 8.29 16.19
N HIS A 60 7.51 8.08 15.69
CA HIS A 60 7.84 7.00 14.76
C HIS A 60 8.12 5.70 15.53
N ILE A 61 7.20 4.74 15.48
CA ILE A 61 7.16 3.55 16.35
C ILE A 61 7.52 2.25 15.64
N ALA A 62 7.50 2.22 14.30
CA ALA A 62 8.04 1.10 13.52
C ALA A 62 8.41 1.56 12.11
N HIS A 63 9.32 0.82 11.48
CA HIS A 63 9.62 0.98 10.06
C HIS A 63 9.80 -0.38 9.41
N VAL A 64 9.06 -0.60 8.32
CA VAL A 64 9.25 -1.75 7.44
C VAL A 64 9.88 -1.28 6.15
N ARG A 65 10.89 -2.00 5.66
CA ARG A 65 11.51 -1.78 4.36
C ARG A 65 11.46 -3.07 3.57
N ARG A 66 10.72 -3.08 2.46
CA ARG A 66 10.52 -4.26 1.61
C ARG A 66 10.22 -5.52 2.44
N ASN A 67 9.11 -5.47 3.17
CA ASN A 67 8.63 -6.57 4.01
C ASN A 67 9.62 -7.05 5.10
N GLN A 68 10.61 -6.23 5.47
CA GLN A 68 11.53 -6.52 6.57
C GLN A 68 11.48 -5.38 7.59
N TRP A 69 11.29 -5.72 8.86
CA TRP A 69 11.33 -4.73 9.93
C TRP A 69 12.75 -4.18 10.07
N ALA A 70 12.92 -2.87 9.90
CA ALA A 70 14.14 -2.19 10.33
C ALA A 70 14.12 -1.98 11.84
N PHE A 71 12.94 -1.62 12.38
CA PHE A 71 12.62 -1.67 13.80
C PHE A 71 11.10 -1.79 13.98
N ASN A 72 10.69 -2.30 15.13
CA ASN A 72 9.30 -2.51 15.50
C ASN A 72 9.22 -2.41 17.03
N GLU A 73 8.86 -1.24 17.54
CA GLU A 73 8.87 -0.94 18.97
C GLU A 73 7.96 -1.91 19.73
N GLY A 74 8.51 -2.56 20.76
CA GLY A 74 7.80 -3.55 21.56
C GLY A 74 7.32 -4.78 20.78
N HIS A 75 7.80 -5.01 19.56
CA HIS A 75 7.28 -6.03 18.63
C HIS A 75 5.78 -5.88 18.34
N ARG A 76 5.24 -4.65 18.44
CA ARG A 76 3.82 -4.35 18.35
C ARG A 76 3.16 -4.83 17.06
N PHE A 77 3.85 -4.80 15.93
CA PHE A 77 3.25 -5.13 14.63
C PHE A 77 3.68 -6.52 14.13
N ILE A 78 2.74 -7.28 13.58
CA ILE A 78 3.03 -8.51 12.81
C ILE A 78 2.89 -8.19 11.34
N LEU A 79 3.91 -8.50 10.56
CA LEU A 79 3.85 -8.48 9.10
C LEU A 79 3.67 -9.91 8.58
N GLN A 80 2.69 -10.11 7.71
CA GLN A 80 2.44 -11.35 7.01
C GLN A 80 2.37 -11.10 5.51
N THR A 81 2.87 -12.04 4.72
CA THR A 81 2.86 -11.97 3.25
C THR A 81 2.64 -13.36 2.68
N ASN A 82 2.02 -13.49 1.51
CA ASN A 82 2.13 -14.71 0.72
C ASN A 82 3.02 -14.48 -0.52
N SER A 83 3.45 -15.60 -1.11
CA SER A 83 4.00 -15.63 -2.45
C SER A 83 3.11 -16.53 -3.31
N PRO A 84 2.80 -16.17 -4.57
CA PRO A 84 1.99 -17.00 -5.46
C PRO A 84 2.59 -18.39 -5.71
N ALA A 85 3.90 -18.59 -5.47
CA ALA A 85 4.54 -19.90 -5.51
C ALA A 85 4.03 -20.89 -4.44
N LEU A 86 3.46 -20.38 -3.34
CA LEU A 86 3.00 -21.17 -2.21
C LEU A 86 1.47 -21.34 -2.16
N ALA A 87 0.72 -20.67 -3.05
CA ALA A 87 -0.73 -20.69 -3.04
C ALA A 87 -1.32 -20.53 -4.47
N PRO A 88 -1.18 -21.54 -5.35
CA PRO A 88 -1.59 -21.46 -6.76
C PRO A 88 -3.10 -21.28 -6.98
N PHE A 89 -3.92 -21.39 -5.93
CA PHE A 89 -5.37 -21.21 -5.95
C PHE A 89 -5.85 -20.02 -5.10
N SER A 90 -4.94 -19.24 -4.49
CA SER A 90 -5.33 -18.06 -3.70
C SER A 90 -5.41 -16.80 -4.56
N SER A 91 -6.08 -15.79 -4.01
CA SER A 91 -5.87 -14.39 -4.36
C SER A 91 -4.38 -14.08 -4.58
N GLY A 92 -4.08 -13.11 -5.45
CA GLY A 92 -2.72 -12.73 -5.80
C GLY A 92 -1.87 -12.33 -4.59
N PRO A 93 -0.56 -12.04 -4.80
CA PRO A 93 0.36 -11.68 -3.72
C PRO A 93 -0.21 -10.57 -2.83
N TRP A 94 -0.21 -10.77 -1.52
CA TRP A 94 -0.76 -9.88 -0.52
C TRP A 94 0.23 -9.60 0.61
N VAL A 95 0.00 -8.49 1.30
CA VAL A 95 0.67 -8.09 2.53
C VAL A 95 -0.37 -7.63 3.54
N THR A 96 -0.24 -8.12 4.77
CA THR A 96 -1.07 -7.72 5.90
C THR A 96 -0.19 -7.33 7.06
N VAL A 97 -0.51 -6.21 7.69
CA VAL A 97 0.08 -5.78 8.95
C VAL A 97 -1.02 -5.73 10.00
N THR A 98 -0.79 -6.38 11.13
CA THR A 98 -1.70 -6.41 12.27
C THR A 98 -1.03 -5.77 13.47
N ASP A 99 -1.76 -4.92 14.18
CA ASP A 99 -1.34 -4.38 15.46
C ASP A 99 -1.69 -5.40 16.56
N GLN A 100 -0.68 -5.96 17.24
CA GLN A 100 -0.88 -6.96 18.29
C GLN A 100 -1.54 -6.39 19.54
N GLU A 101 -1.37 -5.10 19.80
CA GLU A 101 -1.93 -4.46 20.98
C GLU A 101 -3.46 -4.36 20.88
N THR A 102 -3.97 -4.01 19.69
CA THR A 102 -5.40 -3.81 19.43
C THR A 102 -6.06 -5.03 18.78
N GLY A 103 -5.27 -5.92 18.16
CA GLY A 103 -5.76 -7.02 17.32
C GLY A 103 -6.32 -6.55 15.98
N GLU A 104 -6.24 -5.26 15.65
CA GLU A 104 -6.79 -4.69 14.43
C GLU A 104 -5.82 -4.81 13.24
N VAL A 105 -6.40 -4.95 12.05
CA VAL A 105 -5.64 -4.86 10.79
C VAL A 105 -5.22 -3.42 10.59
N PHE A 106 -3.91 -3.18 10.64
CA PHE A 106 -3.29 -1.88 10.42
C PHE A 106 -3.21 -1.55 8.93
N LEU A 107 -2.87 -2.53 8.10
CA LEU A 107 -2.85 -2.41 6.64
C LEU A 107 -3.10 -3.77 6.00
N GLU A 108 -3.88 -3.80 4.93
CA GLU A 108 -4.08 -4.97 4.08
C GLU A 108 -4.07 -4.53 2.62
N ALA A 109 -3.16 -5.12 1.84
CA ALA A 109 -3.09 -4.87 0.41
C ALA A 109 -2.87 -6.16 -0.37
N VAL A 110 -3.46 -6.24 -1.56
CA VAL A 110 -3.42 -7.41 -2.44
C VAL A 110 -3.14 -6.99 -3.87
N MET A 111 -2.47 -7.87 -4.61
CA MET A 111 -2.37 -7.78 -6.05
C MET A 111 -3.54 -8.47 -6.73
N THR A 112 -4.22 -7.76 -7.61
CA THR A 112 -5.27 -8.35 -8.44
C THR A 112 -4.69 -9.14 -9.60
N PRO A 113 -5.44 -10.08 -10.19
CA PRO A 113 -5.02 -10.80 -11.40
C PRO A 113 -4.69 -9.87 -12.59
N GLU A 114 -5.29 -8.69 -12.64
CA GLU A 114 -5.05 -7.66 -13.67
C GLU A 114 -3.74 -6.88 -13.44
N GLY A 115 -2.98 -7.19 -12.39
CA GLY A 115 -1.69 -6.56 -12.08
C GLY A 115 -1.81 -5.22 -11.35
N ARG A 116 -2.95 -4.94 -10.74
CA ARG A 116 -3.19 -3.73 -9.92
C ARG A 116 -2.97 -4.05 -8.45
N ILE A 117 -2.61 -3.05 -7.66
CA ILE A 117 -2.55 -3.21 -6.20
C ILE A 117 -3.83 -2.61 -5.62
N GLU A 118 -4.57 -3.37 -4.82
CA GLU A 118 -5.69 -2.86 -4.04
C GLU A 118 -5.31 -2.81 -2.56
N MET A 119 -5.38 -1.62 -1.97
CA MET A 119 -5.35 -1.48 -0.51
C MET A 119 -6.78 -1.67 0.01
N ILE A 120 -7.04 -2.85 0.57
CA ILE A 120 -8.36 -3.28 1.04
C ILE A 120 -8.71 -2.53 2.32
N ARG A 121 -7.75 -2.42 3.24
CA ARG A 121 -7.89 -1.76 4.54
C ARG A 121 -6.60 -1.03 4.91
N GLY A 122 -6.76 0.08 5.61
CA GLY A 122 -5.67 0.81 6.24
C GLY A 122 -6.21 1.61 7.41
N ARG A 123 -5.56 1.50 8.57
CA ARG A 123 -5.88 2.28 9.77
C ARG A 123 -4.58 2.58 10.49
N PHE A 124 -4.02 3.75 10.21
CA PHE A 124 -2.69 4.13 10.70
C PHE A 124 -2.61 5.63 10.94
N PHE A 125 -1.58 6.09 11.64
CA PHE A 125 -1.36 7.52 11.84
C PHE A 125 -0.30 8.06 10.89
N THR A 126 -0.46 9.32 10.49
CA THR A 126 0.57 10.07 9.77
C THR A 126 1.68 10.55 10.70
N HIS A 127 2.75 11.07 10.12
CA HIS A 127 3.81 11.75 10.88
C HIS A 127 3.37 12.95 11.72
N LYS A 128 2.14 13.45 11.54
CA LYS A 128 1.54 14.51 12.36
C LYS A 128 0.57 14.00 13.42
N GLY A 129 0.42 12.68 13.58
CA GLY A 129 -0.53 12.08 14.52
C GLY A 129 -1.98 12.03 14.00
N GLU A 130 -2.24 12.47 12.77
CA GLU A 130 -3.58 12.38 12.16
C GLU A 130 -3.84 10.97 11.64
N ARG A 131 -5.05 10.45 11.88
CA ARG A 131 -5.44 9.11 11.45
C ARG A 131 -5.77 9.07 9.95
N VAL A 132 -5.17 8.13 9.25
CA VAL A 132 -5.56 7.67 7.92
C VAL A 132 -6.47 6.46 8.06
N GLU A 133 -7.59 6.49 7.36
CA GLU A 133 -8.54 5.38 7.30
C GLU A 133 -8.87 5.08 5.84
N VAL A 134 -8.48 3.89 5.39
CA VAL A 134 -8.80 3.33 4.08
C VAL A 134 -9.76 2.18 4.29
N THR A 135 -10.92 2.30 3.67
CA THR A 135 -11.95 1.26 3.58
C THR A 135 -12.27 1.04 2.11
N PRO A 136 -13.01 -0.03 1.74
CA PRO A 136 -13.38 -0.26 0.35
C PRO A 136 -14.11 0.91 -0.34
N HIS A 137 -14.68 1.84 0.43
CA HIS A 137 -15.47 2.95 -0.10
C HIS A 137 -14.78 4.31 0.00
N VAL A 138 -13.89 4.53 0.97
CA VAL A 138 -13.34 5.87 1.23
C VAL A 138 -11.90 5.80 1.70
N CYS A 139 -11.12 6.82 1.33
CA CYS A 139 -9.83 7.13 1.94
C CYS A 139 -9.96 8.47 2.68
N ARG A 140 -9.78 8.45 4.00
CA ARG A 140 -9.86 9.63 4.87
C ARG A 140 -8.50 9.91 5.49
N VAL A 141 -8.12 11.18 5.57
CA VAL A 141 -6.93 11.67 6.28
C VAL A 141 -7.37 12.73 7.27
N GLY A 142 -7.23 12.42 8.57
CA GLY A 142 -7.73 13.26 9.65
C GLY A 142 -9.25 13.46 9.60
N SER A 143 -9.74 14.59 10.11
CA SER A 143 -11.15 14.97 10.05
C SER A 143 -11.53 15.80 8.81
N ALA A 144 -10.54 16.41 8.14
CA ALA A 144 -10.78 17.42 7.12
C ALA A 144 -10.77 16.87 5.68
N VAL A 145 -10.04 15.79 5.41
CA VAL A 145 -9.83 15.30 4.04
C VAL A 145 -10.46 13.92 3.88
N SER A 146 -11.36 13.78 2.91
CA SER A 146 -11.99 12.51 2.53
C SER A 146 -12.09 12.43 1.02
N HIS A 147 -11.51 11.39 0.43
CA HIS A 147 -11.52 11.12 -1.00
C HIS A 147 -12.44 9.95 -1.32
N PHE A 148 -13.32 10.16 -2.31
CA PHE A 148 -14.28 9.17 -2.78
C PHE A 148 -14.38 9.19 -4.31
N GLY A 149 -14.10 8.04 -4.95
CA GLY A 149 -14.20 7.88 -6.40
C GLY A 149 -13.23 8.76 -7.21
N GLU A 150 -12.18 9.30 -6.58
CA GLU A 150 -11.23 10.18 -7.24
C GLU A 150 -10.19 9.39 -8.05
N VAL A 151 -9.64 10.04 -9.08
CA VAL A 151 -8.52 9.51 -9.87
C VAL A 151 -7.33 10.45 -9.73
N PHE A 152 -6.25 9.95 -9.14
CA PHE A 152 -4.97 10.64 -9.01
C PHE A 152 -4.06 10.21 -10.17
N GLU A 153 -3.77 11.10 -11.10
CA GLU A 153 -2.86 10.86 -12.23
C GLU A 153 -1.44 11.28 -11.86
N CYS A 154 -0.55 10.31 -11.63
CA CYS A 154 0.76 10.56 -11.03
C CYS A 154 1.92 10.70 -12.02
N ARG A 155 1.75 10.33 -13.30
CA ARG A 155 2.75 10.50 -14.37
C ARG A 155 4.14 9.93 -14.04
N GLY A 156 4.17 8.73 -13.47
CA GLY A 156 5.36 8.04 -12.95
C GLY A 156 5.82 8.51 -11.57
N GLY A 157 5.06 9.38 -10.90
CA GLY A 157 5.41 10.03 -9.64
C GLY A 157 4.70 9.47 -8.41
N PRO A 158 4.91 10.10 -7.24
CA PRO A 158 4.19 9.78 -6.02
C PRO A 158 2.75 10.32 -6.07
N ALA A 159 1.84 9.65 -5.35
CA ALA A 159 0.50 10.16 -5.11
C ALA A 159 0.46 10.99 -3.83
N ALA A 160 -0.10 12.19 -3.87
CA ALA A 160 -0.31 13.01 -2.68
C ALA A 160 -1.75 12.86 -2.19
N ILE A 161 -1.91 12.34 -0.98
CA ILE A 161 -3.18 12.10 -0.32
C ILE A 161 -3.25 13.02 0.92
N GLY A 162 -4.07 14.08 0.81
CA GLY A 162 -4.19 15.12 1.84
C GLY A 162 -3.05 16.13 1.90
#